data_AF-A0A7K8AYK2-F1
#
_entry.id   AF-A0A7K8AYK2-F1
#
_cell.length_a   1.000
_cell.length_b   1.000
_cell.length_c   1.000
_cell.angle_alpha   90.00
_cell.angle_beta   90.00
_cell.angle_gamma   90.00
#
_symmetry.space_group_name_H-M   'P 1'
#
loop_
_entity.id
_entity.type
_entity.pdbx_description
1 polymer ?
#
loop_
_entity_poly.entity_id
_entity_poly.type
_entity_poly.pdbx_seq_one_letter_code
_entity_poly.pdbx_strand_id
1 'polypeptide(L)' 'MKGEPPPSSTLSVGQARKMVEQLKIEASLCRVKVSKAAAELLSYCEAHACEDPLLTPVPTSENPF' A
#
# COMPACT_ATOMS: atom_id res chain seq x y z
N MET A 1 -4.24 45.66 -10.63
CA MET A 1 -4.49 44.45 -9.80
C MET A 1 -3.28 43.54 -9.96
N LYS A 2 -2.33 43.57 -9.00
CA LYS A 2 -1.18 42.66 -8.98
C LYS A 2 -1.67 41.37 -8.30
N GLY A 3 -1.77 40.28 -9.06
CA GLY A 3 -2.06 38.97 -8.48
C GLY A 3 -0.89 38.54 -7.59
N GLU A 4 -1.16 38.28 -6.32
CA GLU A 4 -0.21 37.57 -5.47
C GLU A 4 0.09 36.19 -6.07
N PRO A 5 1.36 35.78 -6.18
CA PRO A 5 1.67 34.40 -6.50
C PRO A 5 1.15 33.50 -5.37
N PRO A 6 0.64 32.29 -5.68
CA PRO A 6 0.23 31.33 -4.66
C PRO A 6 1.40 31.08 -3.70
N PRO A 7 1.17 30.82 -2.39
CA PRO A 7 2.23 30.62 -1.42
C PRO A 7 3.12 29.49 -1.92
N SER A 8 4.26 29.88 -2.49
CA SER A 8 5.26 28.98 -3.01
C SER A 8 5.75 28.20 -1.82
N SER A 9 5.35 26.94 -1.73
CA SER A 9 5.97 25.99 -0.81
C SER A 9 7.37 25.70 -1.35
N THR A 10 8.27 26.69 -1.24
CA THR A 10 9.67 26.53 -1.59
C THR A 10 10.26 25.58 -0.57
N LEU A 11 10.42 24.31 -0.94
CA LEU A 11 11.24 23.38 -0.18
C LEU A 11 12.62 24.00 -0.04
N SER A 12 13.08 24.18 1.19
CA SER A 12 14.46 24.62 1.42
C SER A 12 15.42 23.68 0.70
N VAL A 13 16.57 24.19 0.28
CA VAL A 13 17.61 23.36 -0.36
C VAL A 13 17.96 22.14 0.51
N GLY A 14 17.95 22.28 1.83
CA GLY A 14 18.16 21.18 2.76
C GLY A 14 17.06 20.12 2.71
N GLN A 15 15.79 20.52 2.63
CA GLN A 15 14.66 19.58 2.48
C GLN A 15 14.67 18.89 1.11
N ALA A 16 14.96 19.62 0.04
CA ALA A 16 15.07 19.06 -1.31
C ALA A 16 16.16 17.99 -1.38
N ARG A 17 17.32 18.22 -0.76
CA ARG A 17 18.40 17.23 -0.68
C ARG A 17 17.97 15.96 0.05
N LYS A 18 17.32 16.09 1.21
CA LYS A 18 16.79 14.93 1.96
C LYS A 18 15.81 14.12 1.12
N MET A 19 14.91 14.79 0.38
CA MET A 19 13.95 14.14 -0.51
C MET A 19 14.64 13.39 -1.65
N VAL A 20 15.68 13.97 -2.26
CA VAL A 20 16.45 13.29 -3.30
C VAL A 20 17.14 12.03 -2.76
N GLU A 21 17.73 12.09 -1.57
CA GLU A 21 18.34 10.90 -0.96
C GLU A 21 17.30 9.82 -0.67
N GLN A 22 16.11 10.19 -0.18
CA GLN A 22 15.00 9.26 0.01
C GLN A 22 14.57 8.59 -1.31
N LEU A 23 14.39 9.37 -2.36
CA LEU A 23 14.00 8.86 -3.68
C LEU A 23 15.04 7.92 -4.28
N LYS A 24 16.34 8.17 -4.05
CA LYS A 24 17.40 7.24 -4.49
C LYS A 24 17.27 5.87 -3.82
N ILE A 25 16.97 5.85 -2.52
CA ILE A 25 16.73 4.62 -1.77
C ILE A 25 15.51 3.90 -2.35
N GLU A 26 14.38 4.59 -2.52
CA GLU A 26 13.14 4.00 -3.05
C GLU A 26 13.26 3.52 -4.50
N ALA A 27 14.04 4.24 -5.32
CA ALA A 27 14.34 3.84 -6.70
C ALA A 27 15.11 2.51 -6.73
N SER A 28 16.02 2.30 -5.78
CA SER A 28 16.86 1.10 -5.67
C SER A 28 16.13 -0.14 -5.12
N LEU A 29 14.86 -0.02 -4.71
CA LEU A 29 14.09 -1.16 -4.22
C LEU A 29 13.87 -2.21 -5.30
N CYS A 30 14.12 -3.47 -4.94
CA CYS A 30 13.82 -4.62 -5.79
C CYS A 30 12.30 -4.80 -5.88
N ARG A 31 11.75 -4.68 -7.11
CA ARG A 31 10.33 -4.86 -7.37
C ARG A 31 10.06 -6.28 -7.86
N VAL A 32 8.95 -6.85 -7.43
CA VAL A 32 8.40 -8.09 -7.99
C VAL A 32 7.42 -7.78 -9.12
N LYS A 33 7.21 -8.73 -10.03
CA LYS A 33 6.17 -8.61 -11.06
C LYS A 33 4.80 -8.58 -10.40
N VAL A 34 3.93 -7.68 -10.86
CA VAL A 34 2.55 -7.58 -10.38
C VAL A 34 1.80 -8.91 -10.54
N SER A 35 2.02 -9.63 -11.65
CA SER A 35 1.41 -10.94 -11.87
C SER A 35 1.83 -11.99 -10.83
N LYS A 36 3.08 -11.94 -10.34
CA LYS A 36 3.55 -12.83 -9.28
C LYS A 36 2.90 -12.47 -7.94
N ALA A 37 2.92 -11.20 -7.56
CA ALA A 37 2.29 -10.75 -6.32
C ALA A 37 0.78 -11.06 -6.31
N ALA A 38 0.09 -10.85 -7.43
CA ALA A 38 -1.32 -11.18 -7.56
C ALA A 38 -1.60 -12.69 -7.41
N ALA A 39 -0.76 -13.55 -7.99
CA ALA A 39 -0.89 -15.00 -7.84
C ALA A 39 -0.65 -15.45 -6.39
N GLU A 40 0.33 -14.86 -5.70
CA GLU A 40 0.58 -15.14 -4.27
C GLU A 40 -0.60 -14.72 -3.40
N LEU A 41 -1.17 -13.53 -3.66
CA LEU A 41 -2.36 -13.06 -2.94
C LEU A 41 -3.58 -13.97 -3.18
N LEU A 42 -3.84 -14.36 -4.43
CA LEU A 42 -4.93 -15.28 -4.77
C LEU A 42 -4.74 -16.62 -4.08
N SER A 43 -3.54 -17.20 -4.17
CA SER A 43 -3.23 -18.47 -3.52
C SER A 43 -3.42 -18.42 -2.01
N TYR A 44 -3.05 -17.31 -1.36
CA TYR A 44 -3.29 -17.13 0.06
C TYR A 44 -4.78 -17.07 0.39
N CYS A 45 -5.55 -16.28 -0.36
CA CYS A 45 -6.99 -16.19 -0.18
C CYS A 45 -7.69 -17.53 -0.39
N GLU A 46 -7.37 -18.26 -1.46
CA GLU A 46 -7.95 -19.57 -1.76
C GLU A 46 -7.64 -20.61 -0.68
N ALA A 47 -6.41 -20.60 -0.14
CA ALA A 47 -6.01 -21.53 0.91
C ALA A 47 -6.74 -21.32 2.24
N HIS A 48 -7.21 -20.10 2.53
CA HIS A 48 -7.83 -19.74 3.81
C HIS A 48 -9.33 -19.40 3.70
N ALA A 49 -9.90 -19.38 2.49
CA ALA A 49 -11.29 -18.97 2.28
C ALA A 49 -12.31 -19.87 3.00
N CYS A 50 -12.00 -21.16 3.17
CA CYS A 50 -12.87 -22.10 3.89
C CYS A 50 -12.83 -21.92 5.41
N GLU A 51 -11.78 -21.29 5.94
CA GLU A 51 -11.59 -21.05 7.37
C GLU A 51 -12.16 -19.69 7.80
N ASP A 52 -12.53 -18.83 6.85
CA ASP A 52 -13.12 -17.53 7.11
C ASP A 52 -14.65 -17.65 7.36
N PRO A 53 -15.14 -17.44 8.59
CA PRO A 53 -16.56 -17.59 8.91
C PRO A 53 -17.48 -16.57 8.22
N LEU A 54 -16.90 -15.47 7.70
CA LEU A 54 -17.64 -14.45 6.97
C LEU A 54 -17.78 -14.78 5.49
N LEU A 55 -16.88 -15.61 4.95
CA LEU A 55 -16.98 -16.13 3.58
C LEU A 55 -17.73 -17.46 3.54
N THR A 56 -17.45 -18.35 4.50
CA THR A 56 -18.09 -19.65 4.65
C THR A 56 -18.89 -19.64 5.96
N PRO A 57 -20.24 -19.52 5.91
CA PRO A 57 -21.04 -19.44 7.11
C PRO A 57 -20.84 -20.67 8.00
N VAL A 58 -20.58 -20.43 9.29
CA VAL A 58 -20.48 -21.48 10.30
C VAL A 58 -21.86 -21.86 10.84
N PRO A 59 -22.04 -23.08 11.36
CA PRO A 59 -23.28 -23.48 12.02
C PRO A 59 -23.62 -22.57 13.21
N THR A 60 -24.91 -22.41 13.52
CA THR A 60 -25.36 -21.60 14.66
C THR A 60 -24.78 -22.06 16.00
N SER A 61 -24.50 -23.36 16.16
CA SER A 61 -23.87 -23.92 17.36
C SER A 61 -22.42 -23.46 17.57
N GLU A 62 -21.73 -23.08 16.50
CA GLU A 62 -20.34 -22.62 16.52
C GLU A 62 -20.24 -21.08 16.49
N ASN A 63 -21.33 -20.39 16.17
CA ASN A 63 -21.39 -18.93 16.19
C ASN A 63 -21.61 -18.42 17.63
N PRO A 64 -20.69 -17.63 18.20
CA PRO A 64 -20.82 -17.10 19.56
C PRO A 64 -21.80 -15.93 19.71
N PHE A 65 -22.39 -15.44 18.62
CA PHE A 65 -23.33 -14.30 18.59
C PHE A 65 -24.68 -14.68 17.96
#